data_AF-X1AXC3-F1
#
_entry.id   AF-X1AXC3-F1
#
_cell.length_a   1.000
_cell.length_b   1.000
_cell.length_c   1.000
_cell.angle_alpha   90.00
_cell.angle_beta   90.00
_cell.angle_gamma   90.00
#
_symmetry.space_group_name_H-M   'P 1'
#
loop_
_entity.id
_entity.type
_entity.pdbx_description
1 polymer ?
#
loop_
_entity_poly.entity_id
_entity_poly.type
_entity_poly.pdbx_seq_one_letter_code
_entity_poly.pdbx_strand_id
1 'polypeptide(L)'
;MNQLEKLFDRNIGRLNISLQGFNFDAAGYLKYLQDYIPLRQLIKFYAFYGVTSHHPFHFHFSRSNLAGSYFLGRCSVDNTILYKSDIRGDELKSKGDTINHQGVHFTLDLDEEIRIQDCILVKTLVHNCSHDPASPELFLIKNSVSTPYANIHGSSVEGCFLGPFATADLTSLHGCILGTYAYVQAGELWQQQVENGCVWIRNDDVFEFSYRFPQKVLDK
;
A
#
# COMPACT_ATOMS: atom_id res chain seq x y z
N MET A 1 -19.04 -1.34 16.99
CA MET A 1 -19.34 -1.45 15.55
C MET A 1 -19.47 -0.09 14.86
N ASN A 2 -20.36 0.81 15.29
CA ASN A 2 -20.64 2.10 14.60
C ASN A 2 -19.39 2.90 14.16
N GLN A 3 -18.38 3.07 15.03
CA GLN A 3 -17.16 3.80 14.64
C GLN A 3 -16.34 3.10 13.55
N LEU A 4 -16.28 1.76 13.57
CA LEU A 4 -15.55 0.97 12.57
C LEU A 4 -16.29 0.98 11.23
N GLU A 5 -17.62 0.92 11.25
CA GLU A 5 -18.46 1.06 10.05
C GLU A 5 -18.27 2.45 9.43
N LYS A 6 -18.33 3.52 10.24
CA LYS A 6 -18.04 4.89 9.77
C LYS A 6 -16.64 5.04 9.20
N LEU A 7 -15.64 4.38 9.80
CA LEU A 7 -14.27 4.38 9.31
C LEU A 7 -14.17 3.69 7.94
N PHE A 8 -14.81 2.52 7.81
CA PHE A 8 -14.89 1.79 6.56
C PHE A 8 -15.55 2.63 5.45
N ASP A 9 -16.73 3.18 5.72
CA ASP A 9 -17.49 4.00 4.77
C ASP A 9 -16.69 5.25 4.35
N ARG A 10 -16.00 5.90 5.31
CA ARG A 10 -15.12 7.04 5.03
C ARG A 10 -14.01 6.66 4.05
N ASN A 11 -13.28 5.58 4.32
CA ASN A 11 -12.10 5.21 3.53
C ASN A 11 -12.52 4.77 2.13
N ILE A 12 -13.66 4.07 2.00
CA ILE A 12 -14.26 3.76 0.71
C ILE A 12 -14.69 5.02 -0.05
N GLY A 13 -15.33 5.97 0.63
CA GLY A 13 -15.69 7.26 0.02
C GLY A 13 -14.49 8.03 -0.50
N ARG A 14 -13.37 8.05 0.26
CA ARG A 14 -12.10 8.67 -0.16
C ARG A 14 -11.54 7.99 -1.41
N LEU A 15 -11.48 6.66 -1.42
CA LEU A 15 -10.99 5.91 -2.57
C LEU A 15 -11.86 6.16 -3.81
N ASN A 16 -13.19 6.12 -3.69
CA ASN A 16 -14.10 6.33 -4.82
C ASN A 16 -13.94 7.73 -5.43
N ILE A 17 -13.62 8.76 -4.63
CA ILE A 17 -13.29 10.10 -5.15
C ILE A 17 -11.99 10.05 -5.96
N SER A 18 -10.95 9.39 -5.44
CA SER A 18 -9.68 9.23 -6.15
C SER A 18 -9.82 8.45 -7.47
N LEU A 19 -10.71 7.46 -7.50
CA LEU A 19 -10.94 6.60 -8.65
C LEU A 19 -12.17 6.98 -9.49
N GLN A 20 -12.74 8.18 -9.32
CA GLN A 20 -13.97 8.59 -10.02
C GLN A 20 -13.88 8.55 -11.54
N GLY A 21 -12.65 8.62 -12.11
CA GLY A 21 -12.41 8.47 -13.55
C GLY A 21 -12.57 7.04 -14.05
N PHE A 22 -12.52 6.08 -13.14
CA PHE A 22 -12.81 4.67 -13.40
C PHE A 22 -14.24 4.39 -12.97
N ASN A 23 -14.99 3.67 -13.80
CA ASN A 23 -16.30 3.16 -13.41
C ASN A 23 -16.16 1.97 -12.43
N PHE A 24 -15.43 2.18 -11.34
CA PHE A 24 -15.01 1.18 -10.37
C PHE A 24 -15.74 1.39 -9.03
N ASP A 25 -16.48 0.36 -8.59
CA ASP A 25 -17.15 0.35 -7.29
C ASP A 25 -16.32 -0.43 -6.27
N ALA A 26 -15.49 0.29 -5.51
CA ALA A 26 -14.67 -0.30 -4.46
C ALA A 26 -15.53 -0.93 -3.34
N ALA A 27 -16.69 -0.34 -3.04
CA ALA A 27 -17.60 -0.85 -2.02
C ALA A 27 -18.19 -2.20 -2.43
N GLY A 28 -18.67 -2.28 -3.68
CA GLY A 28 -19.15 -3.52 -4.29
C GLY A 28 -18.09 -4.59 -4.34
N TYR A 29 -16.85 -4.23 -4.73
CA TYR A 29 -15.73 -5.17 -4.76
C TYR A 29 -15.39 -5.72 -3.37
N LEU A 30 -15.26 -4.86 -2.35
CA LEU A 30 -15.01 -5.32 -0.98
C LEU A 30 -16.20 -6.09 -0.40
N LYS A 31 -17.43 -5.78 -0.81
CA LYS A 31 -18.63 -6.54 -0.43
C LYS A 31 -18.60 -7.96 -1.00
N TYR A 32 -18.16 -8.14 -2.23
CA TYR A 32 -17.90 -9.47 -2.79
C TYR A 32 -16.83 -10.22 -1.99
N LEU A 33 -15.85 -9.49 -1.45
CA LEU A 33 -14.85 -10.03 -0.52
C LEU A 33 -15.31 -10.09 0.95
N GLN A 34 -16.56 -9.78 1.32
CA GLN A 34 -16.98 -9.71 2.74
C GLN A 34 -16.88 -11.04 3.49
N ASP A 35 -16.91 -12.17 2.77
CA ASP A 35 -16.58 -13.47 3.36
C ASP A 35 -15.16 -13.50 3.95
N TYR A 36 -14.26 -12.63 3.46
CA TYR A 36 -12.88 -12.48 3.90
C TYR A 36 -12.65 -11.33 4.89
N ILE A 37 -13.54 -10.33 5.00
CA ILE A 37 -13.40 -9.19 5.93
C ILE A 37 -14.71 -8.92 6.68
N PRO A 38 -15.16 -9.83 7.58
CA PRO A 38 -16.33 -9.53 8.38
C PRO A 38 -15.91 -8.48 9.42
N LEU A 39 -16.51 -7.28 9.41
CA LEU A 39 -16.17 -6.20 10.36
C LEU A 39 -16.24 -6.67 11.83
N ARG A 40 -17.13 -7.62 12.14
CA ARG A 40 -17.25 -8.24 13.47
C ARG A 40 -16.06 -9.14 13.84
N GLN A 41 -15.30 -9.63 12.87
CA GLN A 41 -14.07 -10.38 13.13
C GLN A 41 -12.91 -9.43 13.47
N LEU A 42 -12.92 -8.19 12.96
CA LEU A 42 -11.87 -7.20 13.21
C LEU A 42 -11.72 -6.82 14.70
N ILE A 43 -12.72 -7.09 15.54
CA ILE A 43 -12.65 -6.83 16.99
C ILE A 43 -12.12 -8.02 17.80
N LYS A 44 -11.80 -9.15 17.15
CA LYS A 44 -11.42 -10.40 17.82
C LYS A 44 -9.91 -10.68 17.80
N PHE A 45 -9.13 -9.84 17.15
CA PHE A 45 -7.70 -10.06 16.96
C PHE A 45 -6.88 -9.03 17.73
N TYR A 46 -5.74 -9.48 18.24
CA TYR A 46 -4.67 -8.59 18.70
C TYR A 46 -3.94 -7.94 17.53
N ALA A 47 -3.10 -6.96 17.83
CA ALA A 47 -2.09 -6.43 16.92
C ALA A 47 -0.72 -6.54 17.61
N PHE A 48 0.35 -6.59 16.83
CA PHE A 48 1.69 -6.83 17.35
C PHE A 48 2.66 -5.79 16.80
N TYR A 49 3.46 -5.18 17.66
CA TYR A 49 4.55 -4.32 17.24
C TYR A 49 5.88 -4.89 17.73
N GLY A 50 6.89 -4.85 16.87
CA GLY A 50 8.24 -5.30 17.16
C GLY A 50 9.02 -4.22 17.90
N VAL A 51 9.73 -4.63 18.94
CA VAL A 51 10.69 -3.79 19.68
C VAL A 51 12.06 -4.42 19.50
N THR A 52 13.03 -3.64 19.04
CA THR A 52 14.39 -4.09 18.76
C THR A 52 15.38 -2.98 19.08
N SER A 53 16.62 -3.34 19.40
CA SER A 53 17.72 -2.39 19.56
C SER A 53 18.29 -1.87 18.24
N HIS A 54 17.88 -2.44 17.11
CA HIS A 54 18.46 -2.13 15.79
C HIS A 54 17.84 -0.91 15.10
N HIS A 55 16.59 -0.56 15.42
CA HIS A 55 15.88 0.57 14.80
C HIS A 55 15.23 1.45 15.87
N PRO A 56 15.19 2.78 15.70
CA PRO A 56 14.47 3.67 16.60
C PRO A 56 12.99 3.30 16.71
N PHE A 57 12.51 3.19 17.94
CA PHE A 57 11.11 2.86 18.23
C PHE A 57 10.22 4.09 17.96
N HIS A 58 9.34 4.01 16.96
CA HIS A 58 8.33 5.03 16.68
C HIS A 58 7.05 4.42 16.12
N PHE A 59 5.99 4.44 16.92
CA PHE A 59 4.65 4.02 16.51
C PHE A 59 3.62 5.08 16.89
N HIS A 60 2.82 5.52 15.93
CA HIS A 60 1.67 6.39 16.17
C HIS A 60 0.42 5.77 15.57
N PHE A 61 -0.56 5.43 16.41
CA PHE A 61 -1.83 4.85 15.96
C PHE A 61 -2.99 5.73 16.40
N SER A 62 -3.76 6.25 15.45
CA SER A 62 -4.87 7.15 15.71
C SER A 62 -6.09 6.77 14.87
N ARG A 63 -7.27 6.71 15.51
CA ARG A 63 -8.57 6.44 14.86
C ARG A 63 -8.54 5.27 13.86
N SER A 64 -7.84 4.19 14.24
CA SER A 64 -7.54 3.06 13.34
C SER A 64 -7.90 1.71 13.98
N ASN A 65 -8.12 0.70 13.15
CA ASN A 65 -8.26 -0.70 13.56
C ASN A 65 -7.08 -1.50 12.99
N LEU A 66 -6.41 -2.29 13.83
CA LEU A 66 -5.14 -2.97 13.49
C LEU A 66 -5.23 -4.50 13.57
N ALA A 67 -6.43 -5.04 13.34
CA ALA A 67 -6.80 -6.42 13.66
C ALA A 67 -5.88 -7.48 13.03
N GLY A 68 -5.11 -8.18 13.86
CA GLY A 68 -4.24 -9.28 13.45
C GLY A 68 -2.96 -8.85 12.74
N SER A 69 -2.67 -7.55 12.70
CA SER A 69 -1.56 -6.97 11.93
C SER A 69 -0.26 -6.91 12.73
N TYR A 70 0.86 -6.97 12.02
CA TYR A 70 2.22 -6.90 12.56
C TYR A 70 2.91 -5.63 12.09
N PHE A 71 3.67 -5.01 13.00
CA PHE A 71 4.42 -3.78 12.74
C PHE A 71 5.87 -3.94 13.16
N LEU A 72 6.80 -3.51 12.33
CA LEU A 72 8.23 -3.44 12.62
C LEU A 72 8.78 -2.14 12.03
N GLY A 73 9.70 -1.47 12.73
CA GLY A 73 10.26 -0.18 12.28
C GLY A 73 9.36 1.01 12.58
N ARG A 74 9.68 2.16 11.98
CA ARG A 74 8.98 3.44 12.25
C ARG A 74 7.71 3.55 11.42
N CYS A 75 6.55 3.65 12.06
CA CYS A 75 5.31 3.88 11.32
C CYS A 75 4.23 4.69 12.05
N SER A 76 3.42 5.38 11.25
CA SER A 76 2.23 6.12 11.65
C SER A 76 1.01 5.61 10.89
N VAL A 77 -0.05 5.28 11.61
CA VAL A 77 -1.32 4.80 11.05
C VAL A 77 -2.47 5.68 11.56
N ASP A 78 -3.11 6.42 10.65
CA ASP A 78 -4.23 7.31 10.97
C ASP A 78 -5.46 7.01 10.10
N ASN A 79 -6.65 7.02 10.71
CA ASN A 79 -7.93 6.76 10.03
C ASN A 79 -7.92 5.51 9.14
N THR A 80 -7.28 4.42 9.56
CA THR A 80 -7.03 3.26 8.69
C THR A 80 -7.56 1.96 9.29
N ILE A 81 -7.97 1.03 8.42
CA ILE A 81 -8.29 -0.36 8.78
C ILE A 81 -7.19 -1.27 8.22
N LEU A 82 -6.45 -1.94 9.10
CA LEU A 82 -5.48 -2.98 8.76
C LEU A 82 -6.00 -4.31 9.26
N TYR A 83 -6.12 -5.30 8.37
CA TYR A 83 -6.55 -6.65 8.74
C TYR A 83 -5.51 -7.69 8.35
N LYS A 84 -4.80 -8.25 9.34
CA LYS A 84 -3.76 -9.29 9.15
C LYS A 84 -2.66 -8.87 8.18
N SER A 85 -2.34 -7.59 8.17
CA SER A 85 -1.32 -7.01 7.30
C SER A 85 0.03 -6.93 8.02
N ASP A 86 1.10 -7.03 7.25
CA ASP A 86 2.47 -6.94 7.74
C ASP A 86 3.06 -5.61 7.28
N ILE A 87 3.37 -4.72 8.23
CA ILE A 87 4.01 -3.43 7.97
C ILE A 87 5.46 -3.52 8.45
N ARG A 88 6.39 -3.65 7.50
CA ARG A 88 7.81 -3.87 7.77
C ARG A 88 8.63 -2.67 7.32
N GLY A 89 9.12 -1.92 8.29
CA GLY A 89 10.03 -0.80 8.11
C GLY A 89 11.45 -1.09 8.62
N ASP A 90 11.89 -2.34 8.50
CA ASP A 90 13.28 -2.75 8.79
C ASP A 90 14.28 -2.27 7.73
N GLU A 91 13.79 -1.91 6.54
CA GLU A 91 14.58 -1.35 5.42
C GLU A 91 14.47 0.18 5.31
N LEU A 92 13.83 0.87 6.26
CA LEU A 92 13.72 2.33 6.23
C LEU A 92 15.08 3.01 6.37
N LYS A 93 15.27 4.07 5.60
CA LYS A 93 16.49 4.88 5.60
C LYS A 93 16.60 5.68 6.90
N SER A 94 17.83 5.87 7.35
CA SER A 94 18.15 6.60 8.58
C SER A 94 18.56 8.04 8.29
N LYS A 95 18.37 8.92 9.26
CA LYS A 95 18.92 10.27 9.21
C LYS A 95 20.42 10.23 8.94
N GLY A 96 20.89 11.05 8.01
CA GLY A 96 22.30 11.09 7.60
C GLY A 96 22.65 10.14 6.46
N ASP A 97 21.75 9.23 6.07
CA ASP A 97 21.94 8.44 4.86
C ASP A 97 21.99 9.35 3.63
N THR A 98 22.86 8.98 2.67
CA THR A 98 23.00 9.70 1.40
C THR A 98 22.26 8.97 0.30
N ILE A 99 21.39 9.67 -0.40
CA ILE A 99 20.65 9.16 -1.55
C ILE A 99 21.25 9.77 -2.81
N ASN A 100 21.31 8.97 -3.88
CA ASN A 100 21.68 9.41 -5.21
C ASN A 100 20.48 9.28 -6.13
N HIS A 101 20.01 10.40 -6.68
CA HIS A 101 19.00 10.41 -7.71
C HIS A 101 19.51 11.18 -8.92
N GLN A 102 19.67 10.50 -10.06
CA GLN A 102 20.15 11.08 -11.32
C GLN A 102 21.48 11.87 -11.19
N GLY A 103 22.38 11.41 -10.31
CA GLY A 103 23.68 12.05 -10.07
C GLY A 103 23.63 13.22 -9.06
N VAL A 104 22.46 13.55 -8.54
CA VAL A 104 22.30 14.50 -7.43
C VAL A 104 22.33 13.74 -6.12
N HIS A 105 23.23 14.16 -5.23
CA HIS A 105 23.37 13.62 -3.90
C HIS A 105 22.70 14.53 -2.87
N PHE A 106 21.92 13.95 -1.98
CA PHE A 106 21.37 14.65 -0.82
C PHE A 106 21.37 13.73 0.39
N THR A 107 21.39 14.34 1.57
CA THR A 107 21.45 13.66 2.86
C THR A 107 20.12 13.79 3.56
N LEU A 108 19.62 12.71 4.15
CA LEU A 108 18.36 12.73 4.88
C LEU A 108 18.47 13.55 6.17
N ASP A 109 17.51 14.45 6.39
CA ASP A 109 17.43 15.28 7.59
C ASP A 109 16.74 14.58 8.76
N LEU A 110 15.90 13.60 8.45
CA LEU A 110 15.09 12.81 9.36
C LEU A 110 15.23 11.32 9.03
N ASP A 111 14.97 10.47 10.03
CA ASP A 111 14.74 9.06 9.77
C ASP A 111 13.46 8.90 8.97
N GLU A 112 13.46 7.99 8.01
CA GLU A 112 12.31 7.70 7.20
C GLU A 112 11.18 7.04 8.03
N GLU A 113 9.94 7.30 7.63
CA GLU A 113 8.75 6.73 8.26
C GLU A 113 7.76 6.17 7.23
N ILE A 114 7.16 5.01 7.53
CA ILE A 114 5.97 4.53 6.83
C ILE A 114 4.74 5.26 7.37
N ARG A 115 4.01 5.96 6.50
CA ARG A 115 2.78 6.68 6.88
C ARG A 115 1.58 6.15 6.12
N ILE A 116 0.62 5.59 6.86
CA ILE A 116 -0.60 4.99 6.33
C ILE A 116 -1.81 5.82 6.76
N GLN A 117 -2.56 6.37 5.80
CA GLN A 117 -3.64 7.34 6.08
C GLN A 117 -4.90 7.10 5.25
N ASP A 118 -6.06 7.05 5.92
CA ASP A 118 -7.36 6.89 5.25
C ASP A 118 -7.42 5.63 4.33
N CYS A 119 -6.84 4.52 4.79
CA CYS A 119 -6.68 3.29 3.98
C CYS A 119 -7.49 2.08 4.50
N ILE A 120 -7.64 1.05 3.66
CA ILE A 120 -8.05 -0.30 4.07
C ILE A 120 -7.05 -1.30 3.49
N LEU A 121 -6.19 -1.90 4.31
CA LEU A 121 -5.21 -2.89 3.85
C LEU A 121 -5.51 -4.26 4.45
N VAL A 122 -5.71 -5.26 3.60
CA VAL A 122 -6.18 -6.59 4.00
C VAL A 122 -5.16 -7.63 3.59
N LYS A 123 -4.55 -8.31 4.57
CA LYS A 123 -3.48 -9.30 4.39
C LYS A 123 -2.40 -8.80 3.41
N THR A 124 -2.05 -7.53 3.54
CA THR A 124 -1.12 -6.84 2.65
C THR A 124 0.25 -6.82 3.29
N LEU A 125 1.28 -7.03 2.49
CA LEU A 125 2.66 -6.79 2.89
C LEU A 125 3.06 -5.38 2.43
N VAL A 126 3.47 -4.55 3.38
CA VAL A 126 4.17 -3.28 3.12
C VAL A 126 5.62 -3.49 3.54
N HIS A 127 6.55 -3.30 2.61
CA HIS A 127 7.97 -3.57 2.84
C HIS A 127 8.86 -2.67 1.98
N ASN A 128 10.17 -2.67 2.26
CA ASN A 128 11.18 -1.79 1.70
C ASN A 128 11.05 -0.33 2.20
N CYS A 129 11.48 0.64 1.40
CA CYS A 129 11.56 2.07 1.68
C CYS A 129 11.05 2.91 0.49
N SER A 130 10.80 4.19 0.72
CA SER A 130 10.45 5.16 -0.32
C SER A 130 11.53 5.23 -1.39
N HIS A 131 11.11 5.09 -2.64
CA HIS A 131 11.90 5.34 -3.84
C HIS A 131 11.48 6.63 -4.54
N ASP A 132 10.57 7.40 -3.93
CA ASP A 132 10.15 8.69 -4.44
C ASP A 132 11.19 9.76 -4.01
N PRO A 133 11.98 10.32 -4.95
CA PRO A 133 12.98 11.33 -4.63
C PRO A 133 12.36 12.64 -4.10
N ALA A 134 11.07 12.89 -4.35
CA ALA A 134 10.36 14.04 -3.81
C ALA A 134 9.91 13.84 -2.35
N SER A 135 9.97 12.62 -1.83
CA SER A 135 9.60 12.29 -0.45
C SER A 135 10.48 11.16 0.12
N PRO A 136 11.80 11.38 0.22
CA PRO A 136 12.74 10.31 0.54
C PRO A 136 12.71 9.92 2.03
N GLU A 137 12.26 10.80 2.92
CA GLU A 137 11.98 10.50 4.34
C GLU A 137 10.54 10.02 4.61
N LEU A 138 9.70 9.87 3.58
CA LEU A 138 8.29 9.51 3.76
C LEU A 138 7.85 8.42 2.78
N PHE A 139 7.64 7.21 3.31
CA PHE A 139 6.99 6.14 2.57
C PHE A 139 5.47 6.24 2.78
N LEU A 140 4.78 6.89 1.84
CA LEU A 140 3.37 7.25 1.95
C LEU A 140 2.42 6.20 1.33
N ILE A 141 1.40 5.79 2.09
CA ILE A 141 0.26 5.00 1.62
C ILE A 141 -1.02 5.70 2.07
N LYS A 142 -1.78 6.26 1.14
CA LYS A 142 -2.89 7.17 1.47
C LYS A 142 -4.12 6.96 0.59
N ASN A 143 -5.32 7.13 1.15
CA ASN A 143 -6.59 7.04 0.43
C ASN A 143 -6.74 5.76 -0.41
N SER A 144 -6.14 4.64 0.02
CA SER A 144 -5.96 3.46 -0.81
C SER A 144 -6.55 2.20 -0.17
N VAL A 145 -6.94 1.26 -1.02
CA VAL A 145 -7.42 -0.06 -0.60
C VAL A 145 -6.56 -1.14 -1.23
N SER A 146 -6.11 -2.09 -0.42
CA SER A 146 -5.44 -3.29 -0.89
C SER A 146 -6.13 -4.54 -0.34
N THR A 147 -6.15 -5.57 -1.17
CA THR A 147 -6.85 -6.82 -0.91
C THR A 147 -5.86 -7.96 -0.64
N PRO A 148 -6.31 -9.17 -0.27
CA PRO A 148 -5.44 -10.22 0.24
C PRO A 148 -4.18 -10.49 -0.58
N TYR A 149 -3.04 -10.55 0.11
CA TYR A 149 -1.73 -10.91 -0.42
C TYR A 149 -1.16 -9.92 -1.45
N ALA A 150 -1.73 -8.72 -1.54
CA ALA A 150 -1.10 -7.64 -2.27
C ALA A 150 0.23 -7.23 -1.61
N ASN A 151 1.18 -6.77 -2.43
CA ASN A 151 2.47 -6.26 -2.00
C ASN A 151 2.59 -4.78 -2.37
N ILE A 152 2.91 -3.95 -1.39
CA ILE A 152 3.34 -2.57 -1.57
C ILE A 152 4.82 -2.54 -1.20
N HIS A 153 5.67 -2.73 -2.21
CA HIS A 153 7.11 -2.88 -2.04
C HIS A 153 7.82 -1.63 -2.56
N GLY A 154 8.32 -0.82 -1.63
CA GLY A 154 9.03 0.43 -1.91
C GLY A 154 8.29 1.42 -2.82
N SER A 155 6.95 1.41 -2.73
CA SER A 155 6.05 2.07 -3.68
C SER A 155 5.13 3.04 -2.94
N SER A 156 5.26 4.35 -3.17
CA SER A 156 4.29 5.32 -2.67
C SER A 156 2.94 5.10 -3.35
N VAL A 157 1.86 5.01 -2.57
CA VAL A 157 0.53 4.70 -3.10
C VAL A 157 -0.48 5.73 -2.61
N GLU A 158 -1.07 6.51 -3.51
CA GLU A 158 -2.11 7.49 -3.19
C GLU A 158 -3.36 7.30 -4.03
N GLY A 159 -4.51 7.11 -3.39
CA GLY A 159 -5.80 7.02 -4.08
C GLY A 159 -6.00 5.76 -4.93
N CYS A 160 -5.32 4.66 -4.60
CA CYS A 160 -5.26 3.49 -5.46
C CYS A 160 -6.04 2.28 -4.92
N PHE A 161 -6.41 1.38 -5.83
CA PHE A 161 -6.94 0.06 -5.51
C PHE A 161 -5.96 -1.04 -5.96
N LEU A 162 -5.62 -1.96 -5.06
CA LEU A 162 -4.77 -3.12 -5.34
C LEU A 162 -5.57 -4.42 -5.16
N GLY A 163 -5.77 -5.14 -6.26
CA GLY A 163 -6.43 -6.44 -6.30
C GLY A 163 -5.62 -7.55 -5.62
N PRO A 164 -6.21 -8.76 -5.43
CA PRO A 164 -5.55 -9.82 -4.69
C PRO A 164 -4.25 -10.22 -5.39
N PHE A 165 -3.20 -10.46 -4.62
CA PHE A 165 -1.86 -10.76 -5.14
C PHE A 165 -1.25 -9.68 -6.06
N ALA A 166 -1.84 -8.50 -6.17
CA ALA A 166 -1.24 -7.41 -6.94
C ALA A 166 0.05 -6.93 -6.27
N THR A 167 1.05 -6.59 -7.06
CA THR A 167 2.35 -6.11 -6.58
C THR A 167 2.65 -4.76 -7.22
N ALA A 168 2.77 -3.73 -6.37
CA ALA A 168 3.40 -2.48 -6.72
C ALA A 168 4.85 -2.54 -6.24
N ASP A 169 5.80 -2.44 -7.16
CA ASP A 169 7.22 -2.56 -6.88
C ASP A 169 7.97 -1.34 -7.40
N LEU A 170 8.67 -0.63 -6.50
CA LEU A 170 9.45 0.58 -6.79
C LEU A 170 8.72 1.59 -7.70
N THR A 171 7.40 1.75 -7.51
CA THR A 171 6.56 2.57 -8.38
C THR A 171 5.66 3.50 -7.57
N SER A 172 5.71 4.80 -7.85
CA SER A 172 4.76 5.76 -7.32
C SER A 172 3.42 5.65 -8.05
N LEU A 173 2.35 5.35 -7.32
CA LEU A 173 1.00 5.17 -7.87
C LEU A 173 0.07 6.28 -7.41
N HIS A 174 -0.60 6.93 -8.37
CA HIS A 174 -1.53 8.03 -8.11
C HIS A 174 -2.87 7.79 -8.82
N GLY A 175 -3.90 7.45 -8.05
CA GLY A 175 -5.23 7.21 -8.58
C GLY A 175 -5.31 5.99 -9.51
N CYS A 176 -4.57 4.93 -9.22
CA CYS A 176 -4.46 3.75 -10.09
C CYS A 176 -5.28 2.56 -9.59
N ILE A 177 -5.61 1.64 -10.50
CA ILE A 177 -6.20 0.34 -10.19
C ILE A 177 -5.22 -0.73 -10.67
N LEU A 178 -4.71 -1.55 -9.75
CA LEU A 178 -3.98 -2.77 -10.09
C LEU A 178 -4.91 -3.97 -9.97
N GLY A 179 -5.09 -4.69 -11.08
CA GLY A 179 -5.88 -5.91 -11.14
C GLY A 179 -5.31 -7.05 -10.30
N THR A 180 -6.11 -8.10 -10.16
CA THR A 180 -5.71 -9.34 -9.49
C THR A 180 -4.45 -9.90 -10.14
N TYR A 181 -3.46 -10.27 -9.33
CA TYR A 181 -2.19 -10.85 -9.80
C TYR A 181 -1.40 -9.96 -10.77
N ALA A 182 -1.68 -8.65 -10.80
CA ALA A 182 -0.90 -7.72 -11.58
C ALA A 182 0.44 -7.42 -10.89
N TYR A 183 1.51 -7.25 -11.66
CA TYR A 183 2.80 -6.78 -11.20
C TYR A 183 3.16 -5.51 -11.97
N VAL A 184 3.57 -4.47 -11.26
CA VAL A 184 4.02 -3.20 -11.83
C VAL A 184 5.35 -2.77 -11.24
N GLN A 185 6.29 -2.43 -12.12
CA GLN A 185 7.53 -1.73 -11.83
C GLN A 185 7.80 -0.71 -12.95
N ALA A 186 7.24 0.50 -12.83
CA ALA A 186 7.15 1.45 -13.93
C ALA A 186 7.61 2.89 -13.59
N GLY A 187 8.26 3.06 -12.43
CA GLY A 187 8.70 4.34 -11.88
C GLY A 187 7.53 5.16 -11.31
N GLU A 188 6.63 5.60 -12.18
CA GLU A 188 5.45 6.38 -11.78
C GLU A 188 4.25 6.08 -12.70
N LEU A 189 3.07 5.92 -12.12
CA LEU A 189 1.80 5.76 -12.83
C LEU A 189 0.72 6.71 -12.27
N TRP A 190 0.03 7.38 -13.19
CA TRP A 190 -1.07 8.29 -12.89
C TRP A 190 -2.34 7.85 -13.60
N GLN A 191 -3.43 7.72 -12.85
CA GLN A 191 -4.76 7.46 -13.38
C GLN A 191 -4.77 6.34 -14.43
N GLN A 192 -4.13 5.21 -14.08
CA GLN A 192 -4.10 4.03 -14.93
C GLN A 192 -4.80 2.83 -14.30
N GLN A 193 -5.40 2.00 -15.14
CA GLN A 193 -5.93 0.71 -14.77
C GLN A 193 -5.07 -0.39 -15.41
N VAL A 194 -4.40 -1.17 -14.57
CA VAL A 194 -3.63 -2.34 -14.97
C VAL A 194 -4.52 -3.56 -14.83
N GLU A 195 -4.69 -4.29 -15.92
CA GLU A 195 -5.59 -5.45 -15.97
C GLU A 195 -5.08 -6.63 -15.13
N ASN A 196 -6.00 -7.55 -14.79
CA ASN A 196 -5.66 -8.78 -14.09
C ASN A 196 -4.57 -9.58 -14.82
N GLY A 197 -3.61 -10.10 -14.07
CA GLY A 197 -2.51 -10.91 -14.58
C GLY A 197 -1.56 -10.17 -15.52
N CYS A 198 -1.55 -8.83 -15.51
CA CYS A 198 -0.58 -8.05 -16.26
C CYS A 198 0.75 -7.97 -15.48
N VAL A 199 1.87 -8.25 -16.13
CA VAL A 199 3.22 -7.98 -15.65
C VAL A 199 3.77 -6.84 -16.51
N TRP A 200 3.97 -5.68 -15.90
CA TRP A 200 4.41 -4.47 -16.59
C TRP A 200 5.66 -3.90 -15.92
N ILE A 201 6.76 -3.87 -16.67
CA ILE A 201 8.03 -3.30 -16.24
C ILE A 201 8.39 -2.21 -17.25
N ARG A 202 8.71 -1.01 -16.77
CA ARG A 202 9.11 0.11 -17.61
C ARG A 202 10.19 0.93 -16.92
N ASN A 203 11.24 1.26 -17.67
CA ASN A 203 12.28 2.19 -17.25
C ASN A 203 12.37 3.31 -18.30
N ASP A 204 11.56 4.36 -18.10
CA ASP A 204 11.42 5.51 -18.99
C ASP A 204 11.44 5.10 -20.48
N ASP A 205 12.28 5.77 -21.28
CA ASP A 205 12.45 5.50 -22.71
C ASP A 205 13.50 4.41 -23.01
N VAL A 206 14.04 3.75 -21.98
CA VAL A 206 15.14 2.77 -22.12
C VAL A 206 14.61 1.38 -22.43
N PHE A 207 13.57 0.95 -21.72
CA PHE A 207 13.03 -0.40 -21.84
C PHE A 207 11.59 -0.50 -21.35
N GLU A 208 10.81 -1.34 -22.03
CA GLU A 208 9.48 -1.75 -21.61
C GLU A 208 9.27 -3.24 -21.83
N PHE A 209 8.73 -3.91 -20.81
CA PHE A 209 8.24 -5.28 -20.87
C PHE A 209 6.78 -5.30 -20.43
N SER A 210 5.96 -5.94 -21.24
CA SER A 210 4.55 -6.15 -20.94
C SER A 210 4.17 -7.58 -21.29
N TYR A 211 3.56 -8.27 -20.33
CA TYR A 211 3.01 -9.60 -20.50
C TYR A 211 1.66 -9.68 -19.80
N ARG A 212 0.69 -10.37 -20.40
CA ARG A 212 -0.60 -10.65 -19.78
C ARG A 212 -0.87 -12.14 -19.77
N PHE A 213 -1.12 -12.70 -18.59
CA PHE A 213 -1.53 -14.10 -18.46
C PHE A 213 -2.84 -14.36 -19.21
N PRO A 214 -2.96 -15.48 -19.96
CA PRO A 214 -4.25 -15.93 -20.45
C PRO A 214 -5.22 -16.18 -19.28
N GLN A 215 -6.43 -15.65 -19.36
CA GLN A 215 -7.41 -15.69 -18.26
C GLN A 215 -7.63 -17.12 -17.72
N LYS A 216 -7.71 -18.13 -18.60
CA LYS A 216 -7.89 -19.55 -18.22
C LYS A 216 -6.74 -20.14 -17.39
N VAL A 217 -5.55 -19.55 -17.48
CA VAL A 217 -4.39 -19.94 -16.67
C VAL A 217 -4.42 -19.20 -15.34
N LEU A 218 -4.77 -17.91 -15.37
CA LEU A 218 -4.85 -17.06 -14.19
C LEU A 218 -5.93 -17.51 -13.19
N ASP A 219 -7.05 -18.05 -13.69
CA ASP A 219 -8.19 -18.47 -12.85
C ASP A 219 -7.95 -19.79 -12.07
N LYS A 220 -6.81 -20.46 -12.27
CA LYS A 220 -6.47 -21.75 -11.64
C LYS A 220 -5.61 -21.56 -10.41
#